data_AF-X6ME14-F1
#
_entry.id   AF-X6ME14-F1
#
_cell.length_a   1.000
_cell.length_b   1.000
_cell.length_c   1.000
_cell.angle_alpha   90.00
_cell.angle_beta   90.00
_cell.angle_gamma   90.00
#
_symmetry.space_group_name_H-M   'P 1'
#
loop_
_entity.id
_entity.type
_entity.pdbx_description
1 polymer ?
#
loop_
_entity_poly.entity_id
_entity_poly.type
_entity_poly.pdbx_seq_one_letter_code
_entity_poly.pdbx_strand_id
1 'polypeptide(L)'
;MDELKCYTIAPIFQPLEVGTDFYPIPMLQADIDIINRTPCVTADAELIYICTEVVRYIYIYIYVYIYIYIYCMYIYLIAYGGYQIRIGDTKLTKLMLEECGITDLTQQHQIWKTLFEAHLNQPLTANVWENSLKGKLKQEFQLSASKLKKLAKFVYHNTAFSSSNIANIKSLFGKQHKNTNVNVRETSISNAHSICDRLQQISEHLQLWNVPQQCLFFDFTIYLDDFYDGLVFRALFQKTPHTIPQWVASGGRYDKLYNQFARFHQRNSTASPSTTKTQPKLLSTKEDPIHAIGLSIDMESIIEWRYDAENTESYHPTVKLKQLPWVNQALSRSAYVFVCTQGDSVHLMKARVQLIGLLWKIQVPCECLYTENPALPLQLERANKKYALWIAVIYEKYLVKPQTTTDTDSNDTTAQWTLEKIKLKNVRQKQEIDLKWDDIPKFFAKPK
;
A
#
# COMPACT_ATOMS: atom_id res chain seq x y z
N MET A 1 28.57 -6.45 -13.20
CA MET A 1 27.40 -7.20 -12.70
C MET A 1 27.24 -6.76 -11.27
N ASP A 2 26.40 -5.77 -11.05
CA ASP A 2 26.31 -5.14 -9.73
C ASP A 2 25.44 -6.02 -8.82
N GLU A 3 26.01 -6.37 -7.68
CA GLU A 3 25.35 -7.13 -6.62
C GLU A 3 24.13 -6.36 -6.12
N LEU A 4 22.94 -6.85 -6.47
CA LEU A 4 21.68 -6.33 -5.96
C LEU A 4 21.53 -6.73 -4.48
N LYS A 5 21.49 -5.71 -3.62
CA LYS A 5 21.21 -5.86 -2.19
C LYS A 5 19.71 -6.07 -1.99
N CYS A 6 19.35 -7.25 -1.51
CA CYS A 6 18.01 -7.57 -1.04
C CYS A 6 17.74 -6.84 0.28
N TYR A 7 16.62 -6.15 0.40
CA TYR A 7 16.12 -5.65 1.69
C TYR A 7 14.75 -6.27 1.92
N THR A 8 14.72 -7.40 2.61
CA THR A 8 13.51 -7.98 3.18
C THR A 8 13.32 -7.35 4.55
N ILE A 9 12.20 -6.67 4.81
CA ILE A 9 11.76 -6.45 6.19
C ILE A 9 10.88 -7.65 6.54
N ALA A 10 11.53 -8.78 6.75
CA ALA A 10 10.82 -9.95 7.20
C ALA A 10 10.44 -9.73 8.68
N PRO A 11 9.17 -9.90 9.09
CA PRO A 11 8.89 -11.02 9.94
C PRO A 11 8.90 -12.25 9.04
N ILE A 12 10.09 -12.87 9.00
CA ILE A 12 10.21 -14.31 8.86
C ILE A 12 9.04 -14.89 9.66
N PHE A 13 8.35 -15.89 9.12
CA PHE A 13 7.72 -16.92 9.93
C PHE A 13 8.69 -17.26 11.04
N GLN A 14 8.64 -16.56 12.17
CA GLN A 14 9.35 -16.97 13.34
C GLN A 14 8.72 -18.34 13.56
N PRO A 15 9.48 -19.43 13.50
CA PRO A 15 9.00 -20.62 14.14
C PRO A 15 8.85 -20.13 15.58
N LEU A 16 7.61 -19.80 15.97
CA LEU A 16 7.23 -19.70 17.36
C LEU A 16 7.86 -20.92 17.98
N GLU A 17 8.90 -20.68 18.78
CA GLU A 17 9.70 -21.75 19.34
C GLU A 17 8.72 -22.76 19.93
N VAL A 18 8.85 -23.98 19.43
CA VAL A 18 7.94 -25.10 19.65
C VAL A 18 7.80 -25.30 21.16
N GLY A 19 6.74 -24.73 21.72
CA GLY A 19 6.58 -24.66 23.16
C GLY A 19 5.25 -24.04 23.51
N THR A 20 4.23 -24.90 23.56
CA THR A 20 2.89 -24.67 24.13
C THR A 20 1.88 -23.96 23.22
N ASP A 21 0.91 -24.79 22.78
CA ASP A 21 -0.43 -24.47 22.30
C ASP A 21 -0.58 -23.74 20.95
N PHE A 22 -0.64 -24.57 19.90
CA PHE A 22 -1.00 -24.28 18.50
C PHE A 22 -2.47 -23.82 18.31
N TYR A 23 -3.09 -23.11 19.26
CA TYR A 23 -4.46 -22.61 19.12
C TYR A 23 -4.52 -21.15 18.63
N PRO A 24 -5.58 -20.80 17.86
CA PRO A 24 -5.53 -19.87 16.74
C PRO A 24 -5.86 -18.45 17.21
N ILE A 25 -4.84 -17.71 17.62
CA ILE A 25 -5.02 -16.27 17.80
C ILE A 25 -5.23 -15.67 16.40
N PRO A 26 -6.31 -14.88 16.19
CA PRO A 26 -6.47 -14.17 14.93
C PRO A 26 -5.24 -13.31 14.68
N MET A 27 -4.51 -13.62 13.61
CA MET A 27 -3.26 -12.95 13.30
C MET A 27 -3.52 -11.87 12.25
N LEU A 28 -3.13 -10.65 12.58
CA LEU A 28 -3.01 -9.54 11.65
C LEU A 28 -1.54 -9.48 11.23
N GLN A 29 -1.26 -9.73 9.96
CA GLN A 29 0.09 -9.56 9.43
C GLN A 29 0.07 -8.50 8.33
N ALA A 30 0.89 -7.48 8.49
CA ALA A 30 1.25 -6.57 7.42
C ALA A 30 2.65 -6.97 6.96
N ASP A 31 2.82 -7.21 5.67
CA ASP A 31 4.10 -7.44 5.04
C ASP A 31 4.32 -6.39 3.96
N ILE A 32 5.57 -5.95 3.80
CA ILE A 32 5.96 -5.07 2.71
C ILE A 32 7.12 -5.76 2.04
N ASP A 33 6.80 -6.44 0.95
CA ASP A 33 7.74 -7.26 0.22
C ASP A 33 7.94 -6.74 -1.20
N ILE A 34 9.13 -7.00 -1.72
CA ILE A 34 9.49 -6.74 -3.10
C ILE A 34 9.34 -8.04 -3.89
N ILE A 35 8.36 -8.11 -4.80
CA ILE A 35 8.02 -9.33 -5.51
C ILE A 35 8.70 -9.36 -6.88
N ASN A 36 9.77 -10.15 -7.00
CA ASN A 36 10.64 -10.23 -8.20
C ASN A 36 10.07 -11.06 -9.38
N ARG A 37 8.74 -11.09 -9.59
CA ARG A 37 8.12 -11.95 -10.63
C ARG A 37 7.50 -11.20 -11.81
N THR A 38 7.53 -9.88 -11.81
CA THR A 38 7.16 -9.03 -12.94
C THR A 38 8.40 -8.35 -13.53
N PRO A 39 8.40 -7.92 -14.81
CA PRO A 39 9.50 -7.14 -15.39
C PRO A 39 9.76 -5.79 -14.68
N CYS A 40 8.91 -5.43 -13.72
CA CYS A 40 9.09 -4.37 -12.73
C CYS A 40 9.20 -4.97 -11.32
N VAL A 41 10.03 -4.32 -10.49
CA VAL A 41 10.20 -4.60 -9.07
C VAL A 41 9.02 -3.95 -8.35
N THR A 42 7.93 -4.68 -8.15
CA THR A 42 6.77 -4.12 -7.43
C THR A 42 6.99 -4.24 -5.93
N ALA A 43 6.70 -3.16 -5.21
CA ALA A 43 6.58 -3.18 -3.76
C ALA A 43 5.10 -3.35 -3.43
N ASP A 44 4.77 -4.52 -2.88
CA ASP A 44 3.41 -4.86 -2.50
C ASP A 44 3.31 -4.75 -0.97
N ALA A 45 2.39 -3.92 -0.49
CA ALA A 45 1.98 -3.98 0.90
C ALA A 45 0.87 -5.01 1.02
N GLU A 46 1.18 -6.17 1.59
CA GLU A 46 0.21 -7.21 1.86
C GLU A 46 -0.31 -7.09 3.29
N LEU A 47 -1.63 -7.12 3.45
CA LEU A 47 -2.25 -7.19 4.76
C LEU A 47 -3.11 -8.45 4.79
N ILE A 48 -2.75 -9.40 5.64
CA ILE A 48 -3.32 -10.75 5.73
C ILE A 48 -3.97 -10.92 7.09
N TYR A 49 -5.22 -11.41 7.09
CA TYR A 49 -5.92 -11.82 8.29
C TYR A 49 -6.32 -13.28 8.23
N ILE A 50 -5.99 -14.02 9.28
CA ILE A 50 -6.22 -15.47 9.40
C ILE A 50 -7.02 -15.74 10.67
N CYS A 51 -8.12 -16.50 10.55
CA CYS A 51 -8.99 -16.84 11.68
C CYS A 51 -9.63 -18.22 11.50
N THR A 52 -9.82 -18.97 12.59
CA THR A 52 -10.49 -20.29 12.61
C THR A 52 -11.98 -20.21 12.96
N GLU A 53 -12.47 -19.07 13.47
CA GLU A 53 -13.87 -18.92 13.88
C GLU A 53 -14.75 -18.38 12.74
N VAL A 54 -15.75 -19.18 12.36
CA VAL A 54 -16.41 -19.13 11.04
C VAL A 54 -17.31 -17.89 10.80
N VAL A 55 -17.86 -17.24 11.83
CA VAL A 55 -19.03 -16.35 11.59
C VAL A 55 -19.07 -15.03 12.37
N ARG A 56 -18.38 -14.83 13.50
CA ARG A 56 -18.57 -13.59 14.30
C ARG A 56 -17.51 -12.50 14.14
N TYR A 57 -16.31 -12.82 13.68
CA TYR A 57 -15.19 -11.85 13.68
C TYR A 57 -14.60 -11.55 12.29
N ILE A 58 -14.78 -12.41 11.28
CA ILE A 58 -14.30 -12.15 9.91
C ILE A 58 -15.04 -10.95 9.29
N TYR A 59 -16.32 -10.81 9.64
CA TYR A 59 -17.15 -9.62 9.41
C TYR A 59 -16.89 -8.52 10.45
N ILE A 60 -15.70 -8.35 11.01
CA ILE A 60 -15.35 -7.12 11.75
C ILE A 60 -14.03 -6.56 11.21
N TYR A 61 -13.25 -7.39 10.50
CA TYR A 61 -11.88 -7.04 10.10
C TYR A 61 -11.66 -6.87 8.58
N ILE A 62 -12.35 -7.58 7.68
CA ILE A 62 -12.46 -7.19 6.23
C ILE A 62 -12.82 -5.69 6.11
N TYR A 63 -13.64 -5.34 7.06
CA TYR A 63 -14.26 -4.10 7.46
C TYR A 63 -13.29 -3.00 7.94
N VAL A 64 -12.43 -3.30 8.90
CA VAL A 64 -11.33 -2.40 9.30
C VAL A 64 -10.35 -2.16 8.15
N TYR A 65 -10.17 -3.10 7.23
CA TYR A 65 -9.18 -3.01 6.15
C TYR A 65 -9.64 -2.11 5.03
N ILE A 66 -10.88 -2.29 4.56
CA ILE A 66 -11.50 -1.37 3.62
C ILE A 66 -11.57 0.02 4.26
N TYR A 67 -11.86 0.14 5.57
CA TYR A 67 -11.88 1.43 6.25
C TYR A 67 -10.50 2.08 6.40
N ILE A 68 -9.46 1.37 6.87
CA ILE A 68 -8.10 1.91 7.00
C ILE A 68 -7.54 2.29 5.63
N TYR A 69 -7.73 1.44 4.61
CA TYR A 69 -7.30 1.74 3.25
C TYR A 69 -8.06 2.93 2.68
N ILE A 70 -9.40 2.94 2.78
CA ILE A 70 -10.19 4.07 2.33
C ILE A 70 -9.81 5.30 3.12
N TYR A 71 -9.61 5.27 4.43
CA TYR A 71 -9.28 6.46 5.22
C TYR A 71 -7.88 7.01 4.90
N CYS A 72 -6.86 6.14 4.82
CA CYS A 72 -5.49 6.51 4.44
C CYS A 72 -5.43 7.02 2.98
N MET A 73 -6.17 6.41 2.07
CA MET A 73 -6.27 6.85 0.67
C MET A 73 -7.21 8.05 0.50
N TYR A 74 -8.26 8.19 1.32
CA TYR A 74 -9.26 9.26 1.23
C TYR A 74 -8.65 10.59 1.62
N ILE A 75 -7.81 10.61 2.67
CA ILE A 75 -7.09 11.82 3.07
C ILE A 75 -6.07 12.24 2.01
N TYR A 76 -5.38 11.28 1.39
CA TYR A 76 -4.30 11.60 0.44
C TYR A 76 -4.78 11.70 -1.01
N LEU A 77 -5.48 10.71 -1.56
CA LEU A 77 -5.83 10.61 -2.98
C LEU A 77 -7.02 11.48 -3.41
N ILE A 78 -7.98 11.82 -2.54
CA ILE A 78 -9.07 12.74 -2.94
C ILE A 78 -8.53 14.11 -3.36
N ALA A 79 -7.43 14.55 -2.76
CA ALA A 79 -6.77 15.78 -3.17
C ALA A 79 -6.24 15.71 -4.61
N TYR A 80 -6.04 14.51 -5.17
CA TYR A 80 -5.36 14.28 -6.45
C TYR A 80 -6.20 13.53 -7.51
N GLY A 81 -7.39 13.04 -7.19
CA GLY A 81 -8.22 12.31 -8.16
C GLY A 81 -9.48 11.63 -7.59
N GLY A 82 -10.19 10.93 -8.48
CA GLY A 82 -11.32 10.07 -8.11
C GLY A 82 -10.85 8.65 -7.81
N TYR A 83 -11.56 7.92 -6.96
CA TYR A 83 -11.32 6.50 -6.73
C TYR A 83 -12.63 5.70 -6.79
N GLN A 84 -12.50 4.44 -7.19
CA GLN A 84 -13.60 3.48 -7.27
C GLN A 84 -13.15 2.15 -6.71
N ILE A 85 -14.00 1.49 -5.94
CA ILE A 85 -13.78 0.13 -5.43
C ILE A 85 -14.86 -0.74 -6.04
N ARG A 86 -14.42 -1.71 -6.84
CA ARG A 86 -15.29 -2.73 -7.40
C ARG A 86 -15.26 -3.94 -6.48
N ILE A 87 -16.42 -4.51 -6.18
CA ILE A 87 -16.61 -5.63 -5.26
C ILE A 87 -17.37 -6.74 -5.99
N GLY A 88 -16.90 -7.97 -5.88
CA GLY A 88 -17.51 -9.16 -6.46
C GLY A 88 -17.40 -10.36 -5.52
N ASP A 89 -17.95 -11.50 -5.93
CA ASP A 89 -17.77 -12.77 -5.24
C ASP A 89 -17.58 -13.90 -6.26
N THR A 90 -16.49 -14.66 -6.11
CA THR A 90 -16.09 -15.66 -7.11
C THR A 90 -17.09 -16.81 -7.23
N LYS A 91 -17.78 -17.16 -6.15
CA LYS A 91 -18.83 -18.20 -6.16
C LYS A 91 -20.09 -17.65 -6.81
N LEU A 92 -20.45 -16.40 -6.54
CA LEU A 92 -21.63 -15.78 -7.15
C LEU A 92 -21.47 -15.62 -8.67
N THR A 93 -20.28 -15.29 -9.16
CA THR A 93 -20.00 -15.22 -10.61
C THR A 93 -20.10 -16.60 -11.26
N LYS A 94 -19.62 -17.67 -10.61
CA LYS A 94 -19.82 -19.04 -11.12
C LYS A 94 -21.30 -19.41 -11.23
N LEU A 95 -22.08 -19.13 -10.18
CA LEU A 95 -23.53 -19.35 -10.18
C LEU A 95 -24.25 -18.53 -11.26
N MET A 96 -23.78 -17.31 -11.54
CA MET A 96 -24.27 -16.49 -12.66
C MET A 96 -24.04 -17.17 -14.02
N LEU A 97 -22.84 -17.70 -14.27
CA LEU A 97 -22.53 -18.42 -15.51
C LEU A 97 -23.37 -19.69 -15.65
N GLU A 98 -23.57 -20.42 -14.56
CA GLU A 98 -24.48 -21.58 -14.50
C GLU A 98 -25.92 -21.19 -14.84
N GLU A 99 -26.46 -20.09 -14.30
CA GLU A 99 -27.81 -19.59 -14.61
C GLU A 99 -27.93 -19.14 -16.09
N CYS A 100 -26.82 -18.75 -16.70
CA CYS A 100 -26.72 -18.50 -18.15
C CYS A 100 -26.64 -19.79 -18.99
N GLY A 101 -26.56 -20.97 -18.35
CA GLY A 101 -26.45 -22.28 -19.01
C GLY A 101 -25.02 -22.63 -19.44
N ILE A 102 -24.01 -22.06 -18.78
CA ILE A 102 -22.59 -22.35 -19.00
C ILE A 102 -22.12 -23.22 -17.83
N THR A 103 -22.07 -24.52 -18.01
CA THR A 103 -21.79 -25.50 -16.94
C THR A 103 -20.38 -26.08 -16.98
N ASP A 104 -19.69 -25.97 -18.12
CA ASP A 104 -18.31 -26.43 -18.24
C ASP A 104 -17.36 -25.47 -17.51
N LEU A 105 -16.61 -25.98 -16.53
CA LEU A 105 -15.76 -25.17 -15.65
C LEU A 105 -14.63 -24.47 -16.41
N THR A 106 -14.05 -25.13 -17.41
CA THR A 106 -12.97 -24.56 -18.24
C THR A 106 -13.51 -23.40 -19.05
N GLN A 107 -14.67 -23.59 -19.69
CA GLN A 107 -15.37 -22.56 -20.44
C GLN A 107 -15.80 -21.39 -19.52
N GLN A 108 -16.28 -21.68 -18.30
CA GLN A 108 -16.62 -20.63 -17.33
C GLN A 108 -15.42 -19.73 -17.02
N HIS A 109 -14.27 -20.34 -16.71
CA HIS A 109 -13.04 -19.60 -16.40
C HIS A 109 -12.58 -18.75 -17.58
N GLN A 110 -12.56 -19.30 -18.80
CA GLN A 110 -12.16 -18.55 -20.00
C GLN A 110 -13.11 -17.39 -20.34
N ILE A 111 -14.42 -17.61 -20.21
CA ILE A 111 -15.43 -16.55 -20.40
C ILE A 111 -15.23 -15.46 -19.36
N TRP A 112 -15.06 -15.82 -18.09
CA TRP A 112 -14.87 -14.85 -17.02
C TRP A 112 -13.60 -14.02 -17.21
N LYS A 113 -12.47 -14.66 -17.57
CA LYS A 113 -11.23 -13.97 -17.92
C LYS A 113 -11.46 -12.99 -19.09
N THR A 114 -12.19 -13.40 -20.12
CA THR A 114 -12.53 -12.53 -21.27
C THR A 114 -13.39 -11.34 -20.85
N LEU A 115 -14.38 -11.55 -19.97
CA LEU A 115 -15.20 -10.48 -19.40
C LEU A 115 -14.34 -9.49 -18.59
N PHE A 116 -13.42 -10.01 -17.77
CA PHE A 116 -12.51 -9.21 -16.97
C PHE A 116 -11.56 -8.36 -17.81
N GLU A 117 -10.89 -8.95 -18.80
CA GLU A 117 -9.98 -8.23 -19.70
C GLU A 117 -10.70 -7.09 -20.43
N ALA A 118 -11.94 -7.31 -20.88
CA ALA A 118 -12.75 -6.27 -21.50
C ALA A 118 -13.13 -5.13 -20.53
N HIS A 119 -13.22 -5.43 -19.23
CA HIS A 119 -13.58 -4.48 -18.17
C HIS A 119 -12.36 -3.84 -17.47
N LEU A 120 -11.14 -4.34 -17.74
CA LEU A 120 -9.92 -3.99 -17.01
C LEU A 120 -9.65 -2.48 -17.03
N ASN A 121 -9.87 -1.86 -18.19
CA ASN A 121 -9.46 -0.48 -18.49
C ASN A 121 -10.64 0.46 -18.81
N GLN A 122 -11.87 -0.04 -18.86
CA GLN A 122 -13.04 0.80 -19.14
C GLN A 122 -14.29 0.14 -18.57
N PRO A 123 -15.32 0.91 -18.16
CA PRO A 123 -16.61 0.35 -17.75
C PRO A 123 -17.25 -0.47 -18.88
N LEU A 124 -17.88 -1.59 -18.53
CA LEU A 124 -18.63 -2.42 -19.47
C LEU A 124 -19.95 -1.74 -19.84
N THR A 125 -19.90 -0.89 -20.86
CA THR A 125 -21.08 -0.24 -21.44
C THR A 125 -21.79 -1.16 -22.44
N ALA A 126 -23.05 -0.85 -22.75
CA ALA A 126 -23.78 -1.54 -23.83
C ALA A 126 -23.03 -1.48 -25.17
N ASN A 127 -22.33 -0.38 -25.44
CA ASN A 127 -21.53 -0.20 -26.64
C ASN A 127 -20.31 -1.13 -26.67
N VAL A 128 -19.57 -1.23 -25.55
CA VAL A 128 -18.43 -2.16 -25.41
C VAL A 128 -18.92 -3.60 -25.58
N TRP A 129 -20.06 -3.95 -24.96
CA TRP A 129 -20.66 -5.26 -25.09
C TRP A 129 -21.00 -5.60 -26.55
N GLU A 130 -21.80 -4.76 -27.22
CA GLU A 130 -22.29 -5.05 -28.57
C GLU A 130 -21.17 -5.07 -29.62
N ASN A 131 -20.20 -4.15 -29.55
CA ASN A 131 -19.19 -3.99 -30.60
C ASN A 131 -17.96 -4.89 -30.44
N SER A 132 -17.59 -5.27 -29.20
CA SER A 132 -16.33 -5.98 -28.96
C SER A 132 -16.54 -7.35 -28.31
N LEU A 133 -17.30 -7.39 -27.22
CA LEU A 133 -17.34 -8.57 -26.34
C LEU A 133 -18.31 -9.64 -26.83
N LYS A 134 -19.51 -9.26 -27.28
CA LYS A 134 -20.54 -10.19 -27.74
C LYS A 134 -20.09 -11.02 -28.95
N GLY A 135 -19.41 -10.37 -29.91
CA GLY A 135 -18.83 -11.05 -31.08
C GLY A 135 -17.77 -12.06 -30.68
N LYS A 136 -16.81 -11.64 -29.83
CA LYS A 136 -15.75 -12.48 -29.28
C LYS A 136 -16.32 -13.70 -28.55
N LEU A 137 -17.26 -13.48 -27.62
CA LEU A 137 -17.88 -14.57 -26.85
C LEU A 137 -18.68 -15.54 -27.73
N LYS A 138 -19.32 -15.05 -28.79
CA LYS A 138 -20.05 -15.89 -29.76
C LYS A 138 -19.09 -16.74 -30.59
N GLN A 139 -17.99 -16.17 -31.06
CA GLN A 139 -17.04 -16.82 -31.95
C GLN A 139 -16.14 -17.82 -31.20
N GLU A 140 -15.56 -17.41 -30.08
CA GLU A 140 -14.59 -18.23 -29.34
C GLU A 140 -15.26 -19.35 -28.54
N PHE A 141 -16.40 -19.07 -27.90
CA PHE A 141 -17.06 -20.01 -26.99
C PHE A 141 -18.37 -20.59 -27.54
N GLN A 142 -18.73 -20.26 -28.78
CA GLN A 142 -19.94 -20.77 -29.46
C GLN A 142 -21.22 -20.53 -28.64
N LEU A 143 -21.30 -19.43 -27.89
CA LEU A 143 -22.47 -19.13 -27.07
C LEU A 143 -23.67 -18.79 -27.94
N SER A 144 -24.81 -19.42 -27.63
CA SER A 144 -26.07 -19.09 -28.31
C SER A 144 -26.55 -17.68 -27.95
N ALA A 145 -27.35 -17.06 -28.82
CA ALA A 145 -27.90 -15.73 -28.59
C ALA A 145 -28.71 -15.63 -27.28
N SER A 146 -29.36 -16.72 -26.87
CA SER A 146 -30.08 -16.80 -25.59
C SER A 146 -29.14 -16.72 -24.38
N LYS A 147 -28.02 -17.46 -24.40
CA LYS A 147 -27.01 -17.41 -23.34
C LYS A 147 -26.37 -16.02 -23.26
N LEU A 148 -26.00 -15.43 -24.40
CA LEU A 148 -25.44 -14.08 -24.48
C LEU A 148 -26.42 -13.03 -23.93
N LYS A 149 -27.70 -13.12 -24.27
CA LYS A 149 -28.74 -12.21 -23.75
C LYS A 149 -28.89 -12.32 -22.22
N LYS A 150 -28.82 -13.54 -21.67
CA LYS A 150 -28.83 -13.75 -20.21
C LYS A 150 -27.58 -13.19 -19.54
N LEU A 151 -26.40 -13.47 -20.11
CA LEU A 151 -25.13 -13.00 -19.58
C LEU A 151 -25.06 -11.46 -19.57
N ALA A 152 -25.48 -10.82 -20.66
CA ALA A 152 -25.56 -9.36 -20.76
C ALA A 152 -26.39 -8.76 -19.61
N LYS A 153 -27.52 -9.41 -19.26
CA LYS A 153 -28.39 -8.95 -18.17
C LYS A 153 -27.62 -8.86 -16.84
N PHE A 154 -26.77 -9.83 -16.53
CA PHE A 154 -25.96 -9.79 -15.30
C PHE A 154 -24.80 -8.81 -15.41
N VAL A 155 -24.07 -8.81 -16.52
CA VAL A 155 -22.88 -7.98 -16.72
C VAL A 155 -23.22 -6.48 -16.70
N TYR A 156 -24.39 -6.08 -17.19
CA TYR A 156 -24.85 -4.69 -17.11
C TYR A 156 -25.26 -4.23 -15.71
N HIS A 157 -25.35 -5.13 -14.73
CA HIS A 157 -25.59 -4.77 -13.33
C HIS A 157 -24.34 -4.29 -12.59
N ASN A 158 -23.38 -3.68 -13.29
CA ASN A 158 -22.37 -2.86 -12.63
C ASN A 158 -23.05 -1.63 -12.02
N THR A 159 -23.37 -1.73 -10.74
CA THR A 159 -24.25 -0.80 -10.02
C THR A 159 -23.59 -0.40 -8.72
N ALA A 160 -24.05 0.69 -8.11
CA ALA A 160 -23.59 1.07 -6.79
C ALA A 160 -23.73 -0.11 -5.81
N PHE A 161 -22.73 -0.35 -4.97
CA PHE A 161 -22.72 -1.44 -4.01
C PHE A 161 -23.61 -1.10 -2.81
N SER A 162 -24.92 -1.18 -3.01
CA SER A 162 -25.96 -0.86 -2.02
C SER A 162 -26.88 -2.05 -1.77
N SER A 163 -27.52 -2.09 -0.60
CA SER A 163 -28.50 -3.13 -0.25
C SER A 163 -29.63 -3.27 -1.29
N SER A 164 -30.12 -2.16 -1.85
CA SER A 164 -31.17 -2.17 -2.88
C SER A 164 -30.70 -2.83 -4.19
N ASN A 165 -29.47 -2.55 -4.62
CA ASN A 165 -28.92 -3.16 -5.83
C ASN A 165 -28.58 -4.63 -5.62
N ILE A 166 -28.10 -5.00 -4.43
CA ILE A 166 -27.84 -6.39 -4.07
C ILE A 166 -29.16 -7.20 -4.02
N ALA A 167 -30.24 -6.63 -3.50
CA ALA A 167 -31.57 -7.24 -3.57
C ALA A 167 -32.06 -7.42 -5.02
N ASN A 168 -31.79 -6.45 -5.89
CA ASN A 168 -32.09 -6.58 -7.33
C ASN A 168 -31.29 -7.72 -7.96
N ILE A 169 -30.00 -7.86 -7.64
CA ILE A 169 -29.16 -8.98 -8.09
C ILE A 169 -29.72 -10.31 -7.58
N LYS A 170 -30.09 -10.40 -6.30
CA LYS A 170 -30.71 -11.59 -5.70
C LYS A 170 -31.95 -12.04 -6.50
N SER A 171 -32.77 -11.08 -6.97
CA SER A 171 -33.97 -11.35 -7.79
C SER A 171 -33.69 -11.88 -9.20
N LEU A 172 -32.45 -11.75 -9.70
CA LEU A 172 -32.05 -12.31 -10.99
C LEU A 172 -31.94 -13.83 -10.92
N PHE A 173 -31.58 -14.36 -9.75
CA PHE A 173 -31.53 -15.78 -9.46
C PHE A 173 -32.93 -16.28 -9.05
N GLY A 174 -33.53 -17.18 -9.82
CA GLY A 174 -34.80 -17.83 -9.46
C GLY A 174 -36.02 -17.54 -10.34
N LYS A 175 -35.87 -16.85 -11.49
CA LYS A 175 -36.96 -16.81 -12.49
C LYS A 175 -37.12 -18.21 -13.10
N GLN A 176 -38.21 -18.89 -12.72
CA GLN A 176 -38.47 -20.29 -13.07
C GLN A 176 -38.37 -20.54 -14.59
N HIS A 177 -37.59 -21.56 -14.96
CA HIS A 177 -37.69 -22.21 -16.27
C HIS A 177 -38.24 -23.61 -16.03
N LYS A 178 -39.35 -23.95 -16.69
CA LYS A 178 -40.15 -25.16 -16.42
C LYS A 178 -39.46 -26.51 -16.73
N ASN A 179 -38.22 -26.56 -17.20
CA ASN A 179 -37.64 -27.75 -17.86
C ASN A 179 -36.27 -28.24 -17.32
N THR A 180 -35.83 -27.87 -16.12
CA THR A 180 -34.54 -28.34 -15.56
C THR A 180 -34.73 -29.14 -14.27
N ASN A 181 -33.87 -30.15 -14.03
CA ASN A 181 -33.78 -30.90 -12.77
C ASN A 181 -33.93 -29.98 -11.55
N VAL A 182 -35.03 -30.14 -10.82
CA VAL A 182 -35.49 -29.20 -9.79
C VAL A 182 -34.48 -29.08 -8.64
N ASN A 183 -33.97 -30.22 -8.15
CA ASN A 183 -33.15 -30.26 -6.92
C ASN A 183 -31.79 -29.54 -7.02
N VAL A 184 -31.04 -29.72 -8.12
CA VAL A 184 -29.73 -29.09 -8.29
C VAL A 184 -29.88 -27.57 -8.39
N ARG A 185 -30.94 -27.13 -9.09
CA ARG A 185 -31.20 -25.70 -9.31
C ARG A 185 -31.63 -24.99 -8.03
N GLU A 186 -32.47 -25.62 -7.21
CA GLU A 186 -32.86 -25.07 -5.90
C GLU A 186 -31.64 -24.83 -5.00
N THR A 187 -30.67 -25.75 -5.04
CA THR A 187 -29.42 -25.61 -4.29
C THR A 187 -28.59 -24.41 -4.79
N SER A 188 -28.40 -24.26 -6.10
CA SER A 188 -27.68 -23.11 -6.68
C SER A 188 -28.35 -21.77 -6.38
N ILE A 189 -29.70 -21.71 -6.44
CA ILE A 189 -30.46 -20.50 -6.10
C ILE A 189 -30.29 -20.15 -4.62
N SER A 190 -30.45 -21.13 -3.73
CA SER A 190 -30.25 -20.95 -2.29
C SER A 190 -28.84 -20.44 -1.98
N ASN A 191 -27.82 -21.00 -2.64
CA ASN A 191 -26.44 -20.56 -2.49
C ASN A 191 -26.24 -19.13 -2.97
N ALA A 192 -26.78 -18.77 -4.15
CA ALA A 192 -26.71 -17.40 -4.67
C ALA A 192 -27.37 -16.39 -3.72
N HIS A 193 -28.54 -16.75 -3.17
CA HIS A 193 -29.28 -15.94 -2.21
C HIS A 193 -28.49 -15.74 -0.92
N SER A 194 -27.91 -16.80 -0.37
CA SER A 194 -27.04 -16.73 0.82
C SER A 194 -25.82 -15.83 0.59
N ILE A 195 -25.21 -15.88 -0.60
CA ILE A 195 -24.10 -14.98 -0.93
C ILE A 195 -24.57 -13.52 -1.01
N CYS A 196 -25.72 -13.26 -1.66
CA CYS A 196 -26.28 -11.91 -1.73
C CYS A 196 -26.61 -11.34 -0.34
N ASP A 197 -27.14 -12.15 0.58
CA ASP A 197 -27.44 -11.72 1.95
C ASP A 197 -26.15 -11.30 2.69
N ARG A 198 -25.04 -12.02 2.47
CA ARG A 198 -23.73 -11.63 3.02
C ARG A 198 -23.19 -10.34 2.39
N LEU A 199 -23.33 -10.17 1.08
CA LEU A 199 -22.92 -8.92 0.42
C LEU A 199 -23.74 -7.73 0.90
N GLN A 200 -25.03 -7.93 1.15
CA GLN A 200 -25.90 -6.90 1.71
C GLN A 200 -25.43 -6.48 3.10
N GLN A 201 -25.13 -7.46 3.97
CA GLN A 201 -24.54 -7.17 5.28
C GLN A 201 -23.23 -6.37 5.14
N ILE A 202 -22.34 -6.74 4.20
CA ILE A 202 -21.11 -5.98 3.94
C ILE A 202 -21.43 -4.52 3.56
N SER A 203 -22.39 -4.28 2.67
CA SER A 203 -22.81 -2.92 2.28
C SER A 203 -23.31 -2.10 3.47
N GLU A 204 -24.18 -2.68 4.30
CA GLU A 204 -24.73 -2.03 5.50
C GLU A 204 -23.63 -1.66 6.50
N HIS A 205 -22.63 -2.52 6.68
CA HIS A 205 -21.51 -2.23 7.56
C HIS A 205 -20.58 -1.13 7.00
N LEU A 206 -20.31 -1.14 5.69
CA LEU A 206 -19.52 -0.08 5.05
C LEU A 206 -20.21 1.29 5.21
N GLN A 207 -21.54 1.33 5.15
CA GLN A 207 -22.31 2.54 5.43
C GLN A 207 -22.14 3.01 6.88
N LEU A 208 -22.18 2.11 7.86
CA LEU A 208 -21.99 2.44 9.28
C LEU A 208 -20.60 3.04 9.60
N TRP A 209 -19.56 2.69 8.84
CA TRP A 209 -18.25 3.33 8.98
C TRP A 209 -18.07 4.57 8.12
N ASN A 210 -19.14 5.10 7.52
CA ASN A 210 -19.06 6.28 6.67
C ASN A 210 -18.13 6.08 5.46
N VAL A 211 -18.01 4.84 4.96
CA VAL A 211 -17.35 4.62 3.67
C VAL A 211 -18.17 5.31 2.58
N PRO A 212 -17.57 6.16 1.73
CA PRO A 212 -18.29 6.85 0.67
C PRO A 212 -18.93 5.88 -0.34
N GLN A 213 -20.25 5.72 -0.24
CA GLN A 213 -21.00 4.72 -1.02
C GLN A 213 -20.93 4.98 -2.52
N GLN A 214 -20.76 6.23 -2.94
CA GLN A 214 -20.59 6.63 -4.35
C GLN A 214 -19.32 6.06 -5.00
N CYS A 215 -18.36 5.61 -4.19
CA CYS A 215 -17.12 5.00 -4.68
C CYS A 215 -17.21 3.47 -4.74
N LEU A 216 -18.29 2.85 -4.25
CA LEU A 216 -18.41 1.40 -4.18
C LEU A 216 -19.32 0.87 -5.29
N PHE A 217 -18.84 -0.13 -6.03
CA PHE A 217 -19.55 -0.72 -7.16
C PHE A 217 -19.57 -2.24 -7.05
N PHE A 218 -20.71 -2.87 -7.29
CA PHE A 218 -20.79 -4.30 -7.47
C PHE A 218 -20.40 -4.67 -8.91
N ASP A 219 -19.53 -5.67 -9.10
CA ASP A 219 -19.04 -6.05 -10.42
C ASP A 219 -18.86 -7.57 -10.55
N PHE A 220 -19.69 -8.20 -11.39
CA PHE A 220 -19.63 -9.63 -11.70
C PHE A 220 -18.36 -10.04 -12.45
N THR A 221 -17.68 -9.11 -13.12
CA THR A 221 -16.57 -9.43 -14.01
C THR A 221 -15.21 -9.29 -13.33
N ILE A 222 -15.15 -8.96 -12.04
CA ILE A 222 -13.87 -8.95 -11.32
C ILE A 222 -13.31 -10.36 -11.34
N TYR A 223 -12.13 -10.50 -11.92
CA TYR A 223 -11.35 -11.73 -11.92
C TYR A 223 -9.94 -11.34 -11.48
N LEU A 224 -9.47 -11.88 -10.37
CA LEU A 224 -8.11 -11.64 -9.90
C LEU A 224 -7.27 -12.88 -10.22
N ASP A 225 -7.44 -13.92 -9.42
CA ASP A 225 -6.76 -15.20 -9.57
C ASP A 225 -7.62 -16.35 -9.04
N ASP A 226 -7.27 -17.59 -9.43
CA ASP A 226 -8.02 -18.80 -9.08
C ASP A 226 -7.96 -19.17 -7.58
N PHE A 227 -7.03 -18.57 -6.82
CA PHE A 227 -6.89 -18.85 -5.39
C PHE A 227 -7.98 -18.16 -4.56
N TYR A 228 -8.65 -17.14 -5.09
CA TYR A 228 -9.78 -16.49 -4.41
C TYR A 228 -11.05 -17.34 -4.51
N ASP A 229 -11.70 -17.59 -3.37
CA ASP A 229 -12.84 -18.49 -3.26
C ASP A 229 -14.07 -17.89 -2.57
N GLY A 230 -14.13 -16.55 -2.49
CA GLY A 230 -15.28 -15.79 -2.01
C GLY A 230 -15.25 -14.35 -2.48
N LEU A 231 -15.44 -13.43 -1.53
CA LEU A 231 -15.39 -11.98 -1.76
C LEU A 231 -14.07 -11.60 -2.45
N VAL A 232 -14.15 -10.78 -3.49
CA VAL A 232 -13.01 -10.15 -4.15
C VAL A 232 -13.29 -8.66 -4.32
N PHE A 233 -12.25 -7.86 -4.29
CA PHE A 233 -12.37 -6.43 -4.51
C PHE A 233 -11.13 -5.88 -5.22
N ARG A 234 -11.34 -4.80 -5.95
CA ARG A 234 -10.31 -4.09 -6.68
C ARG A 234 -10.52 -2.61 -6.54
N ALA A 235 -9.48 -1.90 -6.13
CA ALA A 235 -9.46 -0.45 -6.08
C ALA A 235 -8.83 0.10 -7.36
N LEU A 236 -9.53 1.06 -7.94
CA LEU A 236 -9.14 1.81 -9.13
C LEU A 236 -8.99 3.28 -8.74
N PHE A 237 -7.91 3.89 -9.21
CA PHE A 237 -7.67 5.32 -9.05
C PHE A 237 -7.71 6.02 -10.40
N GLN A 238 -8.31 7.20 -10.44
CA GLN A 238 -8.50 7.99 -11.63
C GLN A 238 -7.97 9.41 -11.39
N LYS A 239 -6.76 9.68 -11.88
CA LYS A 239 -6.04 10.96 -11.68
C LYS A 239 -6.86 12.18 -12.12
N THR A 240 -7.57 12.07 -13.23
CA THR A 240 -8.53 13.08 -13.71
C THR A 240 -9.79 12.41 -14.26
N PRO A 241 -10.93 13.12 -14.33
CA PRO A 241 -12.17 12.54 -14.87
C PRO A 241 -12.06 11.97 -16.30
N HIS A 242 -11.02 12.34 -17.06
CA HIS A 242 -10.79 11.89 -18.44
C HIS A 242 -9.71 10.80 -18.57
N THR A 243 -8.93 10.53 -17.53
CA THR A 243 -7.94 9.44 -17.55
C THR A 243 -8.61 8.10 -17.32
N ILE A 244 -8.05 7.05 -17.92
CA ILE A 244 -8.47 5.67 -17.63
C ILE A 244 -8.13 5.35 -16.17
N PRO A 245 -9.08 4.82 -15.38
CA PRO A 245 -8.78 4.37 -14.03
C PRO A 245 -7.70 3.28 -14.03
N GLN A 246 -6.67 3.47 -13.22
CA GLN A 246 -5.58 2.52 -13.02
C GLN A 246 -5.79 1.70 -11.76
N TRP A 247 -5.27 0.48 -11.76
CA TRP A 247 -5.34 -0.42 -10.62
C TRP A 247 -4.34 0.01 -9.55
N VAL A 248 -4.79 0.13 -8.30
CA VAL A 248 -3.91 0.42 -7.14
C VAL A 248 -3.86 -0.67 -6.10
N ALA A 249 -4.93 -1.44 -5.96
CA ALA A 249 -5.00 -2.45 -4.93
C ALA A 249 -6.01 -3.52 -5.31
N SER A 250 -5.78 -4.73 -4.85
CA SER A 250 -6.70 -5.85 -4.99
C SER A 250 -6.69 -6.68 -3.72
N GLY A 251 -7.77 -7.40 -3.51
CA GLY A 251 -7.82 -8.31 -2.38
C GLY A 251 -9.03 -9.20 -2.45
N GLY A 252 -9.14 -10.06 -1.46
CA GLY A 252 -10.24 -11.00 -1.38
C GLY A 252 -9.97 -12.13 -0.43
N ARG A 253 -10.94 -13.03 -0.37
CA ARG A 253 -10.96 -14.21 0.49
C ARG A 253 -10.38 -15.43 -0.26
N TYR A 254 -9.47 -16.16 0.38
CA TYR A 254 -8.72 -17.28 -0.20
C TYR A 254 -8.56 -18.45 0.78
N ASP A 255 -9.68 -18.85 1.40
CA ASP A 255 -9.69 -19.88 2.46
C ASP A 255 -9.06 -21.19 1.97
N LYS A 256 -9.40 -21.63 0.76
CA LYS A 256 -8.86 -22.87 0.17
C LYS A 256 -7.34 -22.90 0.11
N LEU A 257 -6.71 -21.81 -0.33
CA LEU A 257 -5.25 -21.75 -0.46
C LEU A 257 -4.60 -21.91 0.92
N TYR A 258 -5.08 -21.16 1.90
CA TYR A 258 -4.53 -21.21 3.25
C TYR A 258 -4.71 -22.59 3.91
N ASN A 259 -5.89 -23.19 3.78
CA ASN A 259 -6.15 -24.54 4.30
C ASN A 259 -5.27 -25.62 3.62
N GLN A 260 -4.89 -25.45 2.35
CA GLN A 260 -3.95 -26.36 1.69
C GLN A 260 -2.57 -26.29 2.31
N PHE A 261 -2.06 -25.08 2.59
CA PHE A 261 -0.78 -24.88 3.28
C PHE A 261 -0.81 -25.39 4.72
N ALA A 262 -1.86 -25.08 5.48
CA ALA A 262 -2.01 -25.57 6.86
C ALA A 262 -1.93 -27.10 6.93
N ARG A 263 -2.66 -27.80 6.05
CA ARG A 263 -2.61 -29.26 5.95
C ARG A 263 -1.25 -29.79 5.51
N PHE A 264 -0.55 -29.07 4.63
CA PHE A 264 0.80 -29.45 4.20
C PHE A 264 1.79 -29.39 5.37
N HIS A 265 1.76 -28.32 6.17
CA HIS A 265 2.62 -28.18 7.35
C HIS A 265 2.37 -29.27 8.40
N GLN A 266 1.11 -29.57 8.70
CA GLN A 266 0.75 -30.63 9.66
C GLN A 266 1.28 -32.02 9.25
N ARG A 267 1.26 -32.34 7.95
CA ARG A 267 1.81 -33.61 7.43
C ARG A 267 3.32 -33.70 7.57
N ASN A 268 4.03 -32.58 7.41
CA ASN A 268 5.49 -32.58 7.51
C ASN A 268 5.98 -32.59 8.96
N SER A 269 5.25 -31.97 9.90
CA SER A 269 5.59 -32.00 11.33
C SER A 269 5.46 -33.40 11.95
N THR A 270 4.60 -34.26 11.42
CA THR A 270 4.40 -35.63 11.91
C THR A 270 5.39 -36.65 11.33
N ALA A 271 6.21 -36.26 10.35
CA ALA A 271 7.18 -37.15 9.69
C ALA A 271 8.54 -37.23 10.40
N SER A 272 8.75 -36.53 11.52
CA SER A 272 9.97 -36.70 12.31
C SER A 272 10.00 -38.09 12.99
N PRO A 273 11.04 -38.92 12.73
CA PRO A 273 11.11 -40.30 13.21
C PRO A 273 11.49 -40.32 14.70
N SER A 274 10.54 -39.94 15.57
CA SER A 274 10.69 -40.20 17.00
C SER A 274 10.45 -41.69 17.25
N THR A 275 11.46 -42.33 17.85
CA THR A 275 11.61 -43.79 17.97
C THR A 275 10.74 -44.44 19.05
N THR A 276 9.74 -43.72 19.56
CA THR A 276 8.84 -44.19 20.62
C THR A 276 7.49 -44.57 20.03
N LYS A 277 7.19 -45.89 20.06
CA LYS A 277 5.99 -46.58 19.56
C LYS A 277 4.67 -46.21 20.27
N THR A 278 4.46 -44.95 20.62
CA THR A 278 3.15 -44.49 21.09
C THR A 278 2.47 -43.84 19.90
N GLN A 279 1.67 -44.61 19.16
CA GLN A 279 0.90 -44.07 18.03
C GLN A 279 0.09 -42.87 18.54
N PRO A 280 0.34 -41.64 18.03
CA PRO A 280 -0.48 -40.51 18.39
C PRO A 280 -1.89 -40.83 17.92
N LYS A 281 -2.82 -40.89 18.88
CA LYS A 281 -4.25 -41.03 18.67
C LYS A 281 -4.63 -39.94 17.66
N LEU A 282 -4.95 -40.33 16.42
CA LEU A 282 -5.39 -39.40 15.37
C LEU A 282 -6.51 -38.55 15.97
N LEU A 283 -6.19 -37.30 16.30
CA LEU A 283 -7.19 -36.29 16.64
C LEU A 283 -8.14 -36.22 15.44
N SER A 284 -9.42 -36.37 15.75
CA SER A 284 -10.49 -36.53 14.76
C SER A 284 -10.42 -35.44 13.70
N THR A 285 -10.54 -35.88 12.45
CA THR A 285 -10.41 -35.20 11.15
C THR A 285 -11.36 -34.03 10.86
N LYS A 286 -11.84 -33.33 11.88
CA LYS A 286 -12.81 -32.24 11.76
C LYS A 286 -12.23 -30.96 12.36
N GLU A 287 -11.03 -30.59 11.93
CA GLU A 287 -10.50 -29.26 12.19
C GLU A 287 -11.39 -28.22 11.50
N ASP A 288 -11.70 -27.15 12.24
CA ASP A 288 -12.47 -26.05 11.71
C ASP A 288 -11.71 -25.40 10.54
N PRO A 289 -12.39 -25.08 9.44
CA PRO A 289 -11.74 -24.48 8.28
C PRO A 289 -11.14 -23.13 8.65
N ILE A 290 -9.89 -22.91 8.27
CA ILE A 290 -9.24 -21.62 8.44
C ILE A 290 -9.78 -20.67 7.36
N HIS A 291 -10.09 -19.45 7.76
CA HIS A 291 -10.55 -18.40 6.88
C HIS A 291 -9.47 -17.34 6.71
N ALA A 292 -9.21 -16.96 5.46
CA ALA A 292 -8.15 -16.04 5.10
C ALA A 292 -8.65 -14.99 4.13
N ILE A 293 -8.33 -13.73 4.40
CA ILE A 293 -8.59 -12.59 3.53
C ILE A 293 -7.36 -11.70 3.54
N GLY A 294 -7.05 -11.13 2.38
CA GLY A 294 -5.96 -10.18 2.26
C GLY A 294 -6.20 -9.09 1.23
N LEU A 295 -5.30 -8.13 1.27
CA LEU A 295 -5.22 -6.97 0.39
C LEU A 295 -3.76 -6.79 -0.01
N SER A 296 -3.49 -6.63 -1.31
CA SER A 296 -2.22 -6.14 -1.85
C SER A 296 -2.41 -4.74 -2.44
N ILE A 297 -1.46 -3.85 -2.15
CA ILE A 297 -1.43 -2.47 -2.63
C ILE A 297 -0.21 -2.29 -3.52
N ASP A 298 -0.43 -1.82 -4.74
CA ASP A 298 0.59 -1.39 -5.68
C ASP A 298 1.17 -0.05 -5.23
N MET A 299 2.20 -0.12 -4.40
CA MET A 299 2.88 1.07 -3.87
C MET A 299 3.67 1.80 -4.97
N GLU A 300 4.12 1.10 -6.01
CA GLU A 300 4.87 1.70 -7.12
C GLU A 300 3.98 2.70 -7.88
N SER A 301 2.79 2.27 -8.32
CA SER A 301 1.81 3.15 -8.96
C SER A 301 1.47 4.36 -8.09
N ILE A 302 1.27 4.15 -6.77
CA ILE A 302 0.95 5.24 -5.84
C ILE A 302 2.13 6.23 -5.72
N ILE A 303 3.36 5.73 -5.64
CA ILE A 303 4.58 6.55 -5.55
C ILE A 303 4.79 7.33 -6.85
N GLU A 304 4.66 6.68 -8.01
CA GLU A 304 4.76 7.32 -9.32
C GLU A 304 3.76 8.46 -9.48
N TRP A 305 2.50 8.23 -9.12
CA TRP A 305 1.48 9.28 -9.22
C TRP A 305 1.71 10.43 -8.28
N ARG A 306 2.18 10.14 -7.08
CA ARG A 306 2.59 11.18 -6.15
C ARG A 306 3.71 12.01 -6.75
N TYR A 307 4.73 11.35 -7.31
CA TYR A 307 5.84 12.04 -7.96
C TYR A 307 5.37 12.90 -9.14
N ASP A 308 4.51 12.36 -10.01
CA ASP A 308 3.92 13.13 -11.10
C ASP A 308 3.11 14.32 -10.61
N ALA A 309 2.27 14.14 -9.59
CA ALA A 309 1.43 15.20 -9.04
C ALA A 309 2.26 16.32 -8.42
N GLU A 310 3.38 15.99 -7.76
CA GLU A 310 4.30 16.97 -7.20
C GLU A 310 5.12 17.71 -8.27
N ASN A 311 5.40 17.07 -9.41
CA ASN A 311 6.19 17.69 -10.50
C ASN A 311 5.36 18.40 -11.58
N THR A 312 4.04 18.17 -11.63
CA THR A 312 3.17 18.86 -12.59
C THR A 312 2.76 20.22 -12.01
N GLU A 313 3.40 21.31 -12.46
CA GLU A 313 3.15 22.70 -12.00
C GLU A 313 1.66 23.14 -12.01
N SER A 314 0.80 22.44 -12.74
CA SER A 314 -0.62 22.77 -12.90
C SER A 314 -1.55 22.21 -11.81
N TYR A 315 -1.07 21.33 -10.92
CA TYR A 315 -1.90 20.68 -9.90
C TYR A 315 -1.63 21.23 -8.49
N HIS A 316 -1.70 22.56 -8.34
CA HIS A 316 -1.86 23.18 -7.03
C HIS A 316 -3.35 23.38 -6.74
N PRO A 317 -4.04 22.43 -6.06
CA PRO A 317 -5.34 22.74 -5.52
C PRO A 317 -5.18 23.96 -4.59
N THR A 318 -6.13 24.87 -4.68
CA THR A 318 -6.23 26.20 -4.04
C THR A 318 -6.01 26.26 -2.52
N VAL A 319 -5.69 25.15 -1.88
CA VAL A 319 -5.10 25.14 -0.54
C VAL A 319 -3.66 25.60 -0.66
N LYS A 320 -3.42 26.89 -0.41
CA LYS A 320 -2.10 27.51 -0.21
C LYS A 320 -1.39 26.96 1.04
N LEU A 321 -1.29 25.64 1.19
CA LEU A 321 -0.19 25.03 1.92
C LEU A 321 1.04 25.35 1.09
N LYS A 322 1.86 26.32 1.53
CA LYS A 322 3.20 26.57 0.97
C LYS A 322 3.94 25.24 0.97
N GLN A 323 3.93 24.57 -0.17
CA GLN A 323 4.43 23.21 -0.32
C GLN A 323 5.92 23.20 0.00
N LEU A 324 6.32 22.36 0.93
CA LEU A 324 7.62 21.73 0.84
C LEU A 324 7.44 20.47 0.01
N PRO A 325 8.33 20.18 -0.94
CA PRO A 325 8.36 18.86 -1.56
C PRO A 325 8.71 17.86 -0.46
N TRP A 326 7.69 17.15 0.02
CA TRP A 326 7.80 16.16 1.08
C TRP A 326 8.53 14.89 0.62
N VAL A 327 8.68 14.69 -0.69
CA VAL A 327 9.43 13.57 -1.28
C VAL A 327 10.89 13.52 -0.81
N ASN A 328 11.46 14.63 -0.32
CA ASN A 328 12.79 14.63 0.30
C ASN A 328 12.83 14.35 1.82
N GLN A 329 11.72 13.96 2.45
CA GLN A 329 11.69 13.63 3.89
C GLN A 329 11.65 12.13 4.16
N ALA A 330 11.09 11.33 3.25
CA ALA A 330 10.89 9.90 3.49
C ALA A 330 12.12 9.04 3.16
N LEU A 331 12.97 9.45 2.20
CA LEU A 331 14.12 8.63 1.75
C LEU A 331 15.44 9.39 1.60
N SER A 332 15.41 10.72 1.50
CA SER A 332 16.64 11.51 1.54
C SER A 332 16.81 12.10 2.94
N ARG A 333 18.04 11.98 3.45
CA ARG A 333 18.52 12.65 4.66
C ARG A 333 18.38 14.16 4.44
N SER A 334 17.19 14.72 4.63
CA SER A 334 17.00 16.17 4.58
C SER A 334 17.74 16.74 5.79
N ALA A 335 18.85 17.40 5.51
CA ALA A 335 19.62 18.07 6.53
C ALA A 335 18.73 19.17 7.15
N TYR A 336 18.39 19.05 8.44
CA TYR A 336 17.70 20.11 9.16
C TYR A 336 18.52 21.41 9.17
N VAL A 337 19.85 21.27 9.25
CA VAL A 337 20.83 22.35 9.13
C VAL A 337 21.84 22.06 8.02
N PHE A 338 22.05 22.99 7.09
CA PHE A 338 23.20 22.94 6.18
C PHE A 338 24.28 23.91 6.67
N VAL A 339 25.49 23.40 6.91
CA VAL A 339 26.61 24.21 7.41
C VAL A 339 27.42 24.76 6.25
N CYS A 340 27.46 26.09 6.17
CA CYS A 340 28.21 26.86 5.19
C CYS A 340 29.39 27.58 5.84
N THR A 341 30.35 27.99 5.00
CA THR A 341 31.52 28.79 5.39
C THR A 341 31.66 29.99 4.43
N GLN A 342 32.15 31.13 4.94
CA GLN A 342 32.47 32.32 4.15
C GLN A 342 33.86 32.83 4.56
N GLY A 343 34.78 32.82 3.60
CA GLY A 343 36.19 33.17 3.77
C GLY A 343 37.09 32.13 3.09
N ASP A 344 38.40 32.36 3.13
CA ASP A 344 39.39 31.53 2.43
C ASP A 344 40.36 30.81 3.40
N SER A 345 40.15 30.98 4.71
CA SER A 345 40.99 30.36 5.74
C SER A 345 40.86 28.83 5.79
N VAL A 346 42.00 28.14 5.80
CA VAL A 346 42.11 26.69 6.04
C VAL A 346 41.46 26.23 7.36
N HIS A 347 41.30 27.14 8.33
CA HIS A 347 40.68 26.82 9.62
C HIS A 347 39.15 26.71 9.56
N LEU A 348 38.51 27.20 8.48
CA LEU A 348 37.06 27.11 8.29
C LEU A 348 36.59 25.67 8.12
N MET A 349 37.37 24.82 7.45
CA MET A 349 37.04 23.39 7.33
C MET A 349 36.99 22.73 8.71
N LYS A 350 37.99 23.00 9.58
CA LYS A 350 38.02 22.48 10.95
C LYS A 350 36.81 22.98 11.76
N ALA A 351 36.50 24.27 11.71
CA ALA A 351 35.35 24.85 12.40
C ALA A 351 34.02 24.26 11.92
N ARG A 352 33.89 24.00 10.62
CA ARG A 352 32.72 23.35 10.02
C ARG A 352 32.56 21.92 10.50
N VAL A 353 33.64 21.12 10.52
CA VAL A 353 33.62 19.74 11.04
C VAL A 353 33.27 19.73 12.53
N GLN A 354 33.81 20.66 13.32
CA GLN A 354 33.47 20.80 14.73
C GLN A 354 31.98 21.11 14.94
N LEU A 355 31.42 22.03 14.16
CA LEU A 355 30.00 22.37 14.24
C LEU A 355 29.11 21.19 13.85
N ILE A 356 29.47 20.45 12.79
CA ILE A 356 28.74 19.23 12.39
C ILE A 356 28.80 18.18 13.50
N GLY A 357 29.98 17.94 14.08
CA GLY A 357 30.14 17.02 15.21
C GLY A 357 29.28 17.42 16.41
N LEU A 358 29.21 18.71 16.72
CA LEU A 358 28.33 19.24 17.77
C LEU A 358 26.86 18.98 17.45
N LEU A 359 26.40 19.32 16.24
CA LEU A 359 25.02 19.13 15.80
C LEU A 359 24.61 17.65 15.82
N TRP A 360 25.46 16.74 15.34
CA TRP A 360 25.22 15.30 15.42
C TRP A 360 25.18 14.79 16.86
N LYS A 361 26.04 15.31 17.75
CA LYS A 361 26.03 14.95 19.19
C LYS A 361 24.71 15.29 19.86
N ILE A 362 24.04 16.36 19.42
CA ILE A 362 22.70 16.76 19.88
C ILE A 362 21.57 16.25 18.98
N GLN A 363 21.84 15.24 18.14
CA GLN A 363 20.89 14.58 17.24
C GLN A 363 20.19 15.52 16.24
N VAL A 364 20.84 16.61 15.85
CA VAL A 364 20.35 17.51 14.79
C VAL A 364 20.87 17.02 13.44
N PRO A 365 20.00 16.61 12.50
CA PRO A 365 20.44 16.20 11.17
C PRO A 365 21.09 17.36 10.44
N CYS A 366 22.36 17.22 10.04
CA CYS A 366 23.08 18.26 9.32
C CYS A 366 24.02 17.71 8.25
N GLU A 367 24.29 18.54 7.24
CA GLU A 367 25.23 18.27 6.14
C GLU A 367 26.09 19.50 5.83
N CYS A 368 27.20 19.30 5.09
CA CYS A 368 27.93 20.36 4.42
C CYS A 368 28.56 19.87 3.11
N LEU A 369 29.24 20.77 2.38
CA LEU A 369 30.14 20.36 1.30
C LEU A 369 31.47 19.84 1.87
N TYR A 370 31.96 18.72 1.32
CA TYR A 370 33.21 18.06 1.72
C TYR A 370 34.45 18.57 0.97
N THR A 371 34.40 19.81 0.50
CA THR A 371 35.55 20.50 -0.10
C THR A 371 36.11 21.51 0.90
N GLU A 372 37.41 21.79 0.90
CA GLU A 372 38.03 22.64 1.93
C GLU A 372 37.44 24.06 1.94
N ASN A 373 37.49 24.76 0.81
CA ASN A 373 37.05 26.16 0.67
C ASN A 373 35.99 26.35 -0.44
N PRO A 374 34.78 25.81 -0.30
CA PRO A 374 33.73 26.01 -1.29
C PRO A 374 33.23 27.46 -1.26
N ALA A 375 33.00 28.04 -2.44
CA ALA A 375 32.36 29.35 -2.52
C ALA A 375 30.96 29.33 -1.86
N LEU A 376 30.61 30.37 -1.10
CA LEU A 376 29.31 30.45 -0.42
C LEU A 376 28.10 30.31 -1.37
N PRO A 377 28.07 30.92 -2.58
CA PRO A 377 26.97 30.72 -3.51
C PRO A 377 26.70 29.25 -3.84
N LEU A 378 27.74 28.44 -4.06
CA LEU A 378 27.63 27.01 -4.32
C LEU A 378 27.09 26.25 -3.10
N GLN A 379 27.52 26.61 -1.90
CA GLN A 379 27.01 26.01 -0.66
C GLN A 379 25.53 26.34 -0.45
N LEU A 380 25.11 27.58 -0.71
CA LEU A 380 23.71 28.01 -0.62
C LEU A 380 22.84 27.32 -1.67
N GLU A 381 23.33 27.19 -2.90
CA GLU A 381 22.66 26.41 -3.95
C GLU A 381 22.46 24.95 -3.50
N ARG A 382 23.50 24.33 -2.93
CA ARG A 382 23.41 22.95 -2.42
C ARG A 382 22.45 22.85 -1.24
N ALA A 383 22.48 23.79 -0.29
CA ALA A 383 21.56 23.86 0.85
C ALA A 383 20.10 23.95 0.37
N ASN A 384 19.84 24.75 -0.66
CA ASN A 384 18.52 24.88 -1.27
C ASN A 384 18.09 23.58 -1.98
N LYS A 385 18.98 22.93 -2.75
CA LYS A 385 18.71 21.62 -3.38
C LYS A 385 18.44 20.51 -2.35
N LYS A 386 18.98 20.65 -1.14
CA LYS A 386 18.77 19.74 0.00
C LYS A 386 17.59 20.15 0.90
N TYR A 387 16.91 21.25 0.57
CA TYR A 387 15.77 21.79 1.32
C TYR A 387 16.06 22.01 2.81
N ALA A 388 17.28 22.45 3.14
CA ALA A 388 17.66 22.68 4.52
C ALA A 388 16.79 23.78 5.14
N LEU A 389 16.23 23.52 6.33
CA LEU A 389 15.38 24.49 7.02
C LEU A 389 16.22 25.68 7.53
N TRP A 390 17.40 25.34 8.04
CA TRP A 390 18.36 26.29 8.57
C TRP A 390 19.67 26.24 7.79
N ILE A 391 20.26 27.41 7.56
CA ILE A 391 21.61 27.55 7.00
C ILE A 391 22.49 28.17 8.08
N ALA A 392 23.48 27.42 8.56
CA ALA A 392 24.46 27.89 9.53
C ALA A 392 25.72 28.36 8.80
N VAL A 393 25.95 29.67 8.72
CA VAL A 393 27.12 30.25 8.06
C VAL A 393 28.19 30.59 9.09
N ILE A 394 29.34 29.94 8.98
CA ILE A 394 30.57 30.27 9.71
C ILE A 394 31.32 31.33 8.90
N TYR A 395 31.55 32.49 9.47
CA TYR A 395 32.39 33.52 8.86
C TYR A 395 33.80 33.44 9.45
N GLU A 396 34.81 33.70 8.63
CA GLU A 396 36.21 33.73 9.08
C GLU A 396 36.43 34.70 10.26
N LYS A 397 35.76 35.86 10.25
CA LYS A 397 35.79 36.83 11.35
C LYS A 397 35.21 36.33 12.68
N TYR A 398 34.56 35.16 12.70
CA TYR A 398 34.04 34.53 13.93
C TYR A 398 35.00 33.49 14.50
N LEU A 399 36.12 33.24 13.82
CA LEU A 399 37.21 32.43 14.33
C LEU A 399 38.11 33.30 15.18
N VAL A 400 38.34 32.89 16.42
CA VAL A 400 39.25 33.56 17.34
C VAL A 400 40.56 32.81 17.42
N LYS A 401 41.63 33.56 17.18
CA LYS A 401 43.00 33.07 17.37
C LYS A 401 43.18 32.78 18.85
N PRO A 402 43.74 31.61 19.21
CA PRO A 402 44.15 31.37 20.59
C PRO A 402 45.10 32.50 21.02
N GLN A 403 44.81 33.11 22.16
CA GLN A 403 45.76 34.02 22.79
C GLN A 403 46.98 33.17 23.14
N THR A 404 48.13 33.48 22.54
CA THR A 404 49.40 32.86 22.90
C THR A 404 49.72 33.28 24.32
N THR A 405 49.30 32.49 25.30
CA THR A 405 49.85 32.55 26.65
C THR A 405 51.30 32.15 26.52
N THR A 406 52.19 33.11 26.68
CA THR A 406 53.65 32.92 26.71
C THR A 406 54.06 32.18 27.98
N ASP A 407 53.59 30.94 28.15
CA ASP A 407 54.12 30.02 29.14
C ASP A 407 55.24 29.23 28.46
N THR A 408 56.45 29.43 28.97
CA THR A 408 57.70 29.25 28.23
C THR A 408 58.19 27.80 28.17
N ASP A 409 57.44 26.82 28.68
CA ASP A 409 57.98 25.48 28.98
C ASP A 409 57.23 24.28 28.36
N SER A 410 56.37 24.46 27.34
CA SER A 410 55.77 23.31 26.64
C SER A 410 55.90 23.40 25.10
N ASN A 411 56.65 22.47 24.51
CA ASN A 411 56.94 22.41 23.07
C ASN A 411 55.80 21.82 22.21
N ASP A 412 54.57 21.72 22.73
CA ASP A 412 53.45 21.08 22.02
C ASP A 412 52.14 21.89 22.09
N THR A 413 52.23 23.19 21.83
CA THR A 413 51.03 24.03 21.70
C THR A 413 50.57 24.07 20.25
N THR A 414 49.80 23.08 19.81
CA THR A 414 48.97 23.22 18.61
C THR A 414 47.89 24.24 18.91
N ALA A 415 48.19 25.51 18.64
CA ALA A 415 47.30 26.63 18.90
C ALA A 415 45.96 26.41 18.14
N GLN A 416 44.90 26.06 18.87
CA GLN A 416 43.61 25.71 18.29
C GLN A 416 42.72 26.95 18.19
N TRP A 417 42.37 27.30 16.96
CA TRP A 417 41.33 28.29 16.69
C TRP A 417 39.99 27.83 17.26
N THR A 418 39.25 28.76 17.87
CA THR A 418 37.92 28.51 18.42
C THR A 418 36.88 29.30 17.63
N LEU A 419 35.69 28.71 17.47
CA LEU A 419 34.56 29.35 16.81
C LEU A 419 33.69 30.03 17.88
N GLU A 420 33.58 31.35 17.87
CA GLU A 420 32.81 32.08 18.89
C GLU A 420 31.30 32.06 18.64
N LYS A 421 30.91 32.22 17.38
CA LYS A 421 29.50 32.30 16.97
C LYS A 421 29.31 31.93 15.51
N ILE A 422 28.06 31.67 15.15
CA ILE A 422 27.62 31.42 13.77
C ILE A 422 26.50 32.37 13.39
N LYS A 423 26.30 32.57 12.09
CA LYS A 423 25.10 33.22 11.58
C LYS A 423 24.11 32.17 11.12
N LEU A 424 22.98 32.07 11.79
CA LEU A 424 21.94 31.11 11.48
C LEU A 424 20.81 31.78 10.69
N LYS A 425 20.47 31.24 9.52
CA LYS A 425 19.41 31.77 8.65
C LYS A 425 18.27 30.77 8.54
N ASN A 426 17.04 31.20 8.83
CA ASN A 426 15.84 30.42 8.57
C ASN A 426 15.37 30.68 7.13
N VAL A 427 15.39 29.65 6.29
CA VAL A 427 15.05 29.79 4.86
C VAL A 427 13.59 30.20 4.67
N ARG A 428 12.67 29.74 5.54
CA ARG A 428 11.23 30.00 5.41
C ARG A 428 10.81 31.36 5.96
N GLN A 429 11.32 31.69 7.14
CA GLN A 429 10.93 32.89 7.88
C GLN A 429 11.74 34.13 7.46
N LYS A 430 12.77 33.95 6.62
CA LYS A 430 13.74 35.01 6.26
C LYS A 430 14.37 35.66 7.51
N GLN A 431 14.45 34.92 8.59
CA GLN A 431 15.02 35.36 9.86
C GLN A 431 16.51 35.03 9.89
N GLU A 432 17.34 35.96 10.34
CA GLU A 432 18.76 35.73 10.60
C GLU A 432 19.06 35.99 12.07
N ILE A 433 19.88 35.13 12.67
CA ILE A 433 20.24 35.18 14.09
C ILE A 433 21.75 34.96 14.20
N ASP A 434 22.45 35.85 14.89
CA ASP A 434 23.81 35.57 15.36
C ASP A 434 23.71 34.71 16.62
N LEU A 435 24.21 33.48 16.56
CA LEU A 435 24.11 32.49 17.62
C LEU A 435 25.50 32.15 18.16
N LYS A 436 25.73 32.44 19.44
CA LYS A 436 26.99 32.10 20.12
C LYS A 436 27.17 30.58 20.17
N TRP A 437 28.40 30.11 20.14
CA TRP A 437 28.76 28.69 20.13
C TRP A 437 28.08 27.92 21.28
N ASP A 438 28.14 28.46 22.50
CA ASP A 438 27.56 27.82 23.69
C ASP A 438 26.02 27.78 23.70
N ASP A 439 25.38 28.62 22.87
CA ASP A 439 23.92 28.68 22.77
C ASP A 439 23.37 27.75 21.68
N ILE A 440 24.24 27.19 20.81
CA ILE A 440 23.82 26.28 19.72
C ILE A 440 23.03 25.07 20.25
N PRO A 441 23.49 24.33 21.28
CA PRO A 441 22.73 23.20 21.81
C PRO A 441 21.36 23.61 22.35
N LYS A 442 21.29 24.72 23.10
CA LYS A 442 20.03 25.22 23.68
C LYS A 442 19.04 25.65 22.61
N PHE A 443 19.52 26.22 21.51
CA PHE A 443 18.67 26.69 20.42
C PHE A 443 18.00 25.54 19.66
N PHE A 444 18.72 24.43 19.46
CA PHE A 444 18.21 23.27 18.74
C PHE A 444 17.54 22.21 19.64
N ALA A 445 17.75 22.26 20.96
CA ALA A 445 17.06 21.38 21.91
C ALA A 445 15.58 21.73 22.14
N LYS A 446 15.14 22.96 21.81
CA LYS A 446 13.74 23.35 21.94
C LYS A 446 12.91 22.75 20.80
N PRO A 447 11.79 22.06 21.07
CA PRO A 447 10.84 21.70 20.02
C PRO A 447 10.32 22.98 19.36
N LYS A 448 10.38 23.05 18.03
CA LYS A 448 10.03 24.23 17.24
C LYS A 448 8.88 23.97 16.29
#